data_AF-A0AAE6V347-F1
#
_entry.id   AF-A0AAE6V347-F1
#
_cell.length_a   1.000
_cell.length_b   1.000
_cell.length_c   1.000
_cell.angle_alpha   90.00
_cell.angle_beta   90.00
_cell.angle_gamma   90.00
#
_symmetry.space_group_name_H-M   'P 1'
#
loop_
_entity.id
_entity.type
_entity.pdbx_description
1 polymer ?
#
loop_
_entity_poly.entity_id
_entity_poly.type
_entity_poly.pdbx_seq_one_letter_code
_entity_poly.pdbx_strand_id
1 'polypeptide(L)'
;MLTVSALKILAQEAPRTLMTWSRFVADTEFTWRNPNLVSDAEGWQTLWFDMEIVNALALAEWEEEGSPEDWSHRWIEAYQRDAEGLIVELLQLLVRPDKPQ
;
A
#
# COMPACT_ATOMS: atom_id res chain seq x y z
N MET A 1 -8.94 -9.30 14.44
CA MET A 1 -9.55 -9.27 13.09
C MET A 1 -9.23 -7.90 12.51
N LEU A 2 -8.66 -7.82 11.30
CA LEU A 2 -8.41 -6.54 10.64
C LEU A 2 -9.76 -5.86 10.34
N THR A 3 -9.87 -4.56 10.61
CA THR A 3 -11.08 -3.76 10.32
C THR A 3 -10.79 -2.75 9.21
N VAL A 4 -11.83 -2.24 8.55
CA VAL A 4 -11.69 -1.17 7.54
C VAL A 4 -10.94 0.05 8.12
N SER A 5 -11.29 0.47 9.33
CA SER A 5 -10.62 1.61 9.99
C SER A 5 -9.14 1.35 10.25
N ALA A 6 -8.78 0.14 10.71
CA ALA A 6 -7.39 -0.21 10.94
C ALA A 6 -6.61 -0.27 9.62
N LEU A 7 -7.18 -0.87 8.57
CA LEU A 7 -6.58 -0.93 7.24
C LEU A 7 -6.38 0.46 6.65
N LYS A 8 -7.33 1.37 6.84
CA LYS A 8 -7.21 2.77 6.39
C LYS A 8 -6.05 3.49 7.06
N ILE A 9 -5.87 3.32 8.37
CA ILE A 9 -4.74 3.93 9.11
C ILE A 9 -3.42 3.37 8.57
N LEU A 10 -3.31 2.05 8.40
CA LEU A 10 -2.11 1.43 7.85
C LEU A 10 -1.79 1.94 6.44
N ALA A 11 -2.80 2.06 5.58
CA ALA A 11 -2.65 2.56 4.22
C ALA A 11 -2.14 4.01 4.19
N GLN A 12 -2.66 4.88 5.05
CA GLN A 12 -2.23 6.29 5.13
C GLN A 12 -0.79 6.46 5.62
N GLU A 13 -0.31 5.54 6.43
CA GLU A 13 1.06 5.55 6.96
C GLU A 13 2.05 4.85 6.03
N ALA A 14 1.58 3.99 5.12
CA ALA A 14 2.42 3.15 4.27
C ALA A 14 3.44 3.94 3.44
N PRO A 15 3.11 5.08 2.79
CA PRO A 15 4.06 5.79 1.92
C PRO A 15 5.16 6.57 2.66
N ARG A 16 5.25 6.49 3.99
CA ARG A 16 6.22 7.28 4.77
C ARG A 16 7.67 6.87 4.51
N THR A 17 7.95 5.58 4.43
CA THR A 17 9.27 5.03 4.14
C THR A 17 9.15 3.77 3.29
N LEU A 18 10.25 3.38 2.64
CA LEU A 18 10.33 2.09 1.93
C LEU A 18 9.93 0.91 2.82
N MET A 19 10.36 0.91 4.10
CA MET A 19 10.09 -0.19 5.03
C MET A 19 8.62 -0.27 5.40
N THR A 20 7.95 0.86 5.64
CA THR A 20 6.50 0.86 5.91
C THR A 20 5.70 0.49 4.67
N TRP A 21 6.15 0.93 3.49
CA TRP A 21 5.54 0.61 2.21
C TRP A 21 5.62 -0.89 1.91
N SER A 22 6.83 -1.45 1.94
CA SER A 22 7.08 -2.85 1.64
C SER A 22 6.31 -3.79 2.55
N ARG A 23 6.29 -3.48 3.86
CA ARG A 23 5.47 -4.20 4.82
C ARG A 23 3.98 -4.13 4.48
N PHE A 24 3.47 -2.94 4.15
CA PHE A 24 2.07 -2.77 3.81
C PHE A 24 1.69 -3.57 2.57
N VAL A 25 2.51 -3.54 1.52
CA VAL A 25 2.29 -4.30 0.28
C VAL A 25 2.22 -5.81 0.60
N ALA A 26 3.20 -6.34 1.34
CA ALA A 26 3.19 -7.75 1.75
C ALA A 26 1.99 -8.13 2.63
N ASP A 27 1.67 -7.31 3.65
CA ASP A 27 0.56 -7.57 4.58
C ASP A 27 -0.81 -7.50 3.87
N THR A 28 -0.89 -6.87 2.69
CA THR A 28 -2.16 -6.62 1.98
C THR A 28 -2.45 -7.49 0.77
N GLU A 29 -1.51 -8.35 0.34
CA GLU A 29 -1.60 -9.19 -0.87
C GLU A 29 -2.93 -9.94 -1.02
N PHE A 30 -3.46 -10.49 0.09
CA PHE A 30 -4.67 -11.31 0.07
C PHE A 30 -5.91 -10.63 0.65
N THR A 31 -5.86 -9.33 0.89
CA THR A 31 -6.96 -8.58 1.55
C THR A 31 -8.25 -8.61 0.74
N TRP A 32 -8.15 -8.65 -0.59
CA TRP A 32 -9.28 -8.80 -1.52
C TRP A 32 -10.15 -10.04 -1.27
N ARG A 33 -9.63 -11.07 -0.59
CA ARG A 33 -10.40 -12.27 -0.22
C ARG A 33 -11.41 -12.01 0.88
N ASN A 34 -11.35 -10.87 1.56
CA ASN A 34 -12.27 -10.50 2.62
C ASN A 34 -13.29 -9.45 2.14
N PRO A 35 -14.52 -9.86 1.78
CA PRO A 35 -15.55 -8.95 1.28
C PRO A 35 -16.08 -7.98 2.35
N ASN A 36 -15.74 -8.18 3.63
CA ASN A 36 -16.05 -7.21 4.69
C ASN A 36 -15.04 -6.05 4.74
N LEU A 37 -13.94 -6.14 4.00
CA LEU A 37 -12.90 -5.10 3.93
C LEU A 37 -12.85 -4.43 2.57
N VAL A 38 -12.96 -5.21 1.50
CA VAL A 38 -12.78 -4.75 0.11
C VAL A 38 -14.09 -4.94 -0.66
N SER A 39 -14.60 -3.88 -1.27
CA SER A 39 -15.84 -3.90 -2.05
C SER A 39 -15.64 -4.35 -3.50
N ASP A 40 -14.41 -4.24 -4.01
CA ASP A 40 -14.04 -4.64 -5.37
C ASP A 40 -12.73 -5.43 -5.34
N ALA A 41 -12.82 -6.74 -5.45
CA ALA A 41 -11.68 -7.64 -5.37
C ALA A 41 -10.80 -7.62 -6.64
N GLU A 42 -11.38 -7.34 -7.81
CA GLU A 42 -10.61 -7.28 -9.06
C GLU A 42 -9.83 -5.97 -9.13
N GLY A 43 -10.50 -4.84 -8.86
CA GLY A 43 -9.84 -3.54 -8.75
C GLY A 43 -8.73 -3.54 -7.69
N TRP A 44 -8.93 -4.24 -6.57
CA TRP A 44 -7.88 -4.37 -5.55
C TRP A 44 -6.66 -5.10 -6.07
N GLN A 45 -6.85 -6.23 -6.76
CA GLN A 45 -5.72 -6.99 -7.31
C GLN A 45 -4.94 -6.19 -8.35
N THR A 46 -5.63 -5.43 -9.20
CA THR A 46 -4.98 -4.54 -10.17
C THR A 46 -4.15 -3.47 -9.48
N LEU A 47 -4.73 -2.72 -8.52
CA LEU A 47 -3.99 -1.67 -7.80
C LEU A 47 -2.86 -2.23 -6.95
N TRP A 48 -3.07 -3.39 -6.31
CA TRP A 48 -2.03 -4.04 -5.53
C TRP A 48 -0.85 -4.48 -6.41
N PHE A 49 -1.09 -4.91 -7.64
CA PHE A 49 -0.02 -5.22 -8.59
C PHE A 49 0.82 -3.98 -8.92
N ASP A 50 0.18 -2.82 -9.15
CA ASP A 50 0.90 -1.56 -9.37
C ASP A 50 1.72 -1.15 -8.14
N MET A 51 1.18 -1.35 -6.94
CA MET A 51 1.92 -1.15 -5.69
C MET A 51 3.14 -2.06 -5.57
N GLU A 52 3.00 -3.32 -5.98
CA GLU A 52 4.10 -4.30 -5.97
C GLU A 52 5.20 -3.94 -6.99
N ILE A 53 4.86 -3.32 -8.12
CA ILE A 53 5.86 -2.76 -9.04
C ILE A 53 6.69 -1.67 -8.34
N VAL A 54 6.04 -0.71 -7.67
CA VAL A 54 6.74 0.36 -6.94
C VAL A 54 7.61 -0.24 -5.83
N ASN A 55 7.08 -1.22 -5.08
CA ASN A 55 7.81 -1.93 -4.03
C ASN A 55 9.05 -2.64 -4.58
N ALA A 56 8.90 -3.43 -5.64
CA ALA A 56 9.99 -4.19 -6.24
C ALA A 56 11.10 -3.29 -6.80
N LEU A 57 10.74 -2.19 -7.47
CA LEU A 57 11.71 -1.23 -8.00
C LEU A 57 12.49 -0.54 -6.87
N ALA A 58 11.80 -0.08 -5.83
CA ALA A 58 12.43 0.61 -4.71
C ALA A 58 13.32 -0.33 -3.87
N LEU A 59 12.87 -1.58 -3.63
CA LEU A 59 13.68 -2.58 -2.94
C LEU A 59 14.93 -2.95 -3.75
N ALA A 60 14.80 -3.14 -5.06
CA ALA A 60 15.94 -3.47 -5.92
C ALA A 60 17.01 -2.36 -5.88
N GLU A 61 16.62 -1.09 -6.01
CA GLU A 61 17.57 0.03 -5.91
C GLU A 61 18.18 0.14 -4.52
N TRP A 62 17.38 -0.01 -3.46
CA TRP A 62 17.86 0.00 -2.09
C TRP A 62 18.90 -1.13 -1.82
N GLU A 63 18.66 -2.32 -2.36
CA GLU A 63 19.61 -3.45 -2.29
C GLU A 63 20.88 -3.19 -3.12
N GLU A 64 20.76 -2.61 -4.32
CA GLU A 64 21.90 -2.22 -5.17
C GLU A 64 22.81 -1.18 -4.50
N GLU A 65 22.24 -0.28 -3.69
CA GLU A 65 22.98 0.69 -2.88
C GLU A 65 23.56 0.10 -1.57
N GLY A 66 23.39 -1.20 -1.32
CA GLY A 66 23.93 -1.90 -0.16
C GLY A 66 23.05 -1.83 1.08
N SER A 67 21.74 -1.62 0.91
CA SER A 67 20.74 -1.62 1.97
C SER A 67 21.02 -0.61 3.09
N PRO A 68 21.25 0.68 2.77
CA PRO A 68 21.53 1.69 3.78
C PRO A 68 20.38 1.84 4.79
N GLU A 69 20.72 2.15 6.05
CA GLU A 69 19.75 2.34 7.13
C GLU A 69 18.86 3.57 6.90
N ASP A 70 19.46 4.67 6.41
CA ASP A 70 18.72 5.85 5.96
C ASP A 70 18.67 5.90 4.44
N TRP A 71 17.48 5.65 3.91
CA TRP A 71 17.16 5.76 2.48
C TRP A 71 15.99 6.70 2.22
N SER A 72 15.70 7.58 3.20
CA SER A 72 14.52 8.44 3.19
C SER A 72 14.54 9.43 2.03
N HIS A 73 15.69 10.04 1.74
CA HIS A 73 15.82 11.01 0.64
C HIS A 73 15.49 10.38 -0.71
N ARG A 74 16.04 9.19 -1.00
CA ARG A 74 15.81 8.50 -2.27
C ARG A 74 14.36 8.05 -2.42
N TRP A 75 13.78 7.50 -1.35
CA TRP A 75 12.35 7.16 -1.30
C TRP A 75 11.45 8.37 -1.62
N ILE A 76 11.68 9.51 -0.96
CA ILE A 76 10.91 10.74 -1.13
C ILE A 76 11.03 11.27 -2.57
N GLU A 77 12.24 11.27 -3.12
CA GLU A 77 12.51 11.82 -4.45
C GLU A 77 11.88 10.97 -5.58
N ALA A 78 11.99 9.65 -5.49
CA ALA A 78 11.73 8.77 -6.61
C ALA A 78 10.43 7.96 -6.53
N TYR A 79 9.88 7.72 -5.33
CA TYR A 79 8.81 6.71 -5.15
C TYR A 79 7.61 7.17 -4.33
N GLN A 80 7.81 8.03 -3.34
CA GLN A 80 6.76 8.36 -2.36
C GLN A 80 5.49 8.92 -3.01
N ARG A 81 5.63 9.76 -4.04
CA ARG A 81 4.47 10.37 -4.71
C ARG A 81 3.59 9.35 -5.42
N ASP A 82 4.19 8.36 -6.08
CA ASP A 82 3.45 7.31 -6.77
C ASP A 82 2.77 6.39 -5.75
N ALA A 83 3.49 6.05 -4.67
CA ALA A 83 2.93 5.32 -3.54
C ALA A 83 1.73 6.04 -2.91
N GLU A 84 1.80 7.34 -2.68
CA GLU A 84 0.68 8.16 -2.18
C GLU A 84 -0.53 8.14 -3.13
N GLY A 85 -0.29 8.26 -4.44
CA GLY A 85 -1.35 8.17 -5.46
C GLY A 85 -2.08 6.83 -5.40
N LEU A 86 -1.33 5.73 -5.37
CA LEU A 86 -1.87 4.38 -5.28
C LEU A 86 -2.69 4.17 -4.00
N ILE A 87 -2.25 4.70 -2.85
CA ILE A 87 -3.04 4.64 -1.61
C ILE A 87 -4.37 5.38 -1.73
N VAL A 88 -4.38 6.55 -2.36
CA VAL A 88 -5.63 7.31 -2.57
C VAL A 88 -6.64 6.49 -3.36
N GLU A 89 -6.20 5.79 -4.40
CA GLU A 89 -7.05 4.90 -5.21
C GLU A 89 -7.47 3.65 -4.44
N LEU A 90 -6.53 2.98 -3.77
CA LEU A 90 -6.77 1.78 -2.97
C LEU A 90 -7.84 2.01 -1.89
N LEU A 91 -7.80 3.16 -1.21
CA LEU A 91 -8.77 3.52 -0.18
C LEU A 91 -10.21 3.66 -0.69
N GLN A 92 -10.41 3.88 -1.99
CA GLN A 92 -11.74 3.95 -2.59
C GLN A 92 -12.41 2.58 -2.69
N LEU A 93 -11.61 1.50 -2.66
CA LEU A 93 -12.06 0.12 -2.77
C LEU A 93 -12.43 -0.50 -1.41
N LEU A 94 -12.27 0.25 -0.32
CA LEU A 94 -12.68 -0.21 1.00
C LEU A 94 -14.20 -0.15 1.15
N VAL A 95 -14.75 -1.18 1.81
CA VAL A 95 -16.18 -1.20 2.16
C VAL A 95 -16.52 0.03 2.99
N ARG A 96 -17.50 0.81 2.52
CA ARG A 96 -18.04 1.92 3.29
C ARG A 96 -18.95 1.34 4.37
N PRO A 97 -18.93 1.87 5.62
CA PRO A 97 -20.00 1.56 6.54
C PRO A 97 -21.32 1.98 5.87
N ASP A 98 -22.23 1.02 5.69
CA ASP A 98 -23.54 1.29 5.12
C ASP A 98 -24.14 2.51 5.82
N LYS A 99 -24.60 3.48 5.02
CA LYS A 99 -25.60 4.42 5.54
C LYS A 99 -26.76 3.55 6.02
N PRO A 100 -27.21 3.64 7.28
CA PRO A 100 -28.43 2.95 7.66
C PRO A 100 -29.54 3.36 6.70
N GLN A 101 -30.24 2.36 6.15
CA GLN A 101 -31.50 2.54 5.43
C GLN A 101 -32.54 3.17 6.35
#